data_AF-A0A528CRV7-F1
#
_entry.id   AF-A0A528CRV7-F1
#
_cell.length_a   1.000
_cell.length_b   1.000
_cell.length_c   1.000
_cell.angle_alpha   90.00
_cell.angle_beta   90.00
_cell.angle_gamma   90.00
#
_symmetry.space_group_name_H-M   'P 1'
#
loop_
_entity.id
_entity.type
_entity.pdbx_description
1 polymer ?
#
loop_
_entity_poly.entity_id
_entity_poly.type
_entity_poly.pdbx_seq_one_letter_code
_entity_poly.pdbx_strand_id
1 'polypeptide(L)'
;NSISSRPWLISAWYTAYTPYQAEISQGRLEMLFNFQTLVAELTGLPVASASLLDEATAVAEAVGIALRHHRDKRTKVALAGTPHPQTLDVVRTRAE
;
A
#
# COMPACT_ATOMS: atom_id res chain seq x y z
N ASN A 1 -7.05 30.61 1.06
CA ASN A 1 -7.34 31.35 2.31
C ASN A 1 -8.42 30.67 3.18
N SER A 2 -8.28 29.41 3.57
CA SER A 2 -9.19 28.86 4.62
C SER A 2 -8.66 27.69 5.44
N ILE A 3 -7.50 27.09 5.10
CA ILE A 3 -6.92 26.00 5.89
C ILE A 3 -6.07 26.54 7.06
N SER A 4 -5.45 27.71 6.92
CA SER A 4 -4.61 28.31 7.96
C SER A 4 -5.37 28.86 9.17
N SER A 5 -6.69 29.07 9.06
CA SER A 5 -7.52 29.67 10.11
C SER A 5 -8.16 28.66 11.07
N ARG A 6 -7.97 27.35 10.86
CA ARG A 6 -8.50 26.29 11.74
C ARG A 6 -7.40 25.28 12.10
N PRO A 7 -6.57 25.58 13.11
CA PRO A 7 -5.45 24.71 13.55
C PRO A 7 -5.90 23.27 13.86
N TRP A 8 -7.11 23.12 14.37
CA TRP A 8 -7.72 21.83 14.69
C TRP A 8 -7.93 20.91 13.49
N LEU A 9 -8.11 21.48 12.29
CA LEU A 9 -8.24 20.68 11.07
C LEU A 9 -6.92 19.97 10.72
N ILE A 10 -5.78 20.62 10.94
CA ILE A 10 -4.45 20.01 10.71
C ILE A 10 -4.18 18.91 11.74
N SER A 11 -4.52 19.16 13.01
CA SER A 11 -4.43 18.12 14.07
C SER A 11 -5.31 16.90 13.75
N ALA A 12 -6.52 17.13 13.21
CA ALA A 12 -7.43 16.06 12.81
C ALA A 12 -6.88 15.15 11.70
N TRP A 13 -5.84 15.56 10.93
CA TRP A 13 -5.17 14.75 9.90
C TRP A 13 -4.16 13.72 10.41
N TYR A 14 -3.71 13.85 11.66
CA TYR A 14 -2.77 12.88 12.25
C TYR A 14 -3.29 12.22 13.52
N THR A 15 -4.37 12.75 14.11
CA THR A 15 -4.98 12.21 15.34
C THR A 15 -6.13 11.23 15.09
N ALA A 16 -6.85 11.35 13.97
CA ALA A 16 -7.90 10.38 13.64
C ALA A 16 -7.28 9.04 13.21
N TYR A 17 -7.84 7.94 13.74
CA TYR A 17 -7.44 6.57 13.41
C TYR A 17 -8.12 6.06 12.12
N THR A 18 -8.05 4.76 11.85
CA THR A 18 -8.67 4.10 10.69
C THR A 18 -10.11 4.59 10.47
N PRO A 19 -10.48 4.99 9.23
CA PRO A 19 -11.77 5.60 8.93
C PRO A 19 -12.90 4.56 8.87
N TYR A 20 -13.26 3.99 10.03
CA TYR A 20 -14.35 2.99 10.12
C TYR A 20 -15.73 3.59 9.84
N GLN A 21 -15.93 4.87 10.14
CA GLN A 21 -17.15 5.62 9.83
C GLN A 21 -16.90 6.48 8.59
N ALA A 22 -17.39 6.01 7.44
CA ALA A 22 -17.12 6.64 6.16
C ALA A 22 -17.75 8.03 6.05
N GLU A 23 -18.94 8.23 6.63
CA GLU A 23 -19.74 9.46 6.54
C GLU A 23 -19.02 10.67 7.16
N ILE A 24 -18.23 10.46 8.21
CA ILE A 24 -17.48 11.53 8.90
C ILE A 24 -16.01 11.62 8.47
N SER A 25 -15.56 10.72 7.59
CA SER A 25 -14.15 10.60 7.19
C SER A 25 -13.90 10.88 5.70
N GLN A 26 -14.90 11.47 5.01
CA GLN A 26 -14.91 11.67 3.56
C GLN A 26 -13.64 12.35 3.02
N GLY A 27 -13.14 13.42 3.67
CA GLY A 27 -11.95 14.12 3.19
C GLY A 27 -10.67 13.25 3.15
N ARG A 28 -10.54 12.29 4.07
CA ARG A 28 -9.40 11.34 4.06
C ARG A 28 -9.60 10.23 3.04
N LEU A 29 -10.83 9.74 2.91
CA LEU A 29 -11.17 8.71 1.92
C LEU A 29 -10.96 9.22 0.50
N GLU A 30 -11.30 10.48 0.23
CA GLU A 30 -11.04 11.13 -1.06
C GLU A 30 -9.54 11.23 -1.35
N MET A 31 -8.71 11.58 -0.36
CA MET A 31 -7.26 11.60 -0.52
C MET A 31 -6.68 10.20 -0.79
N LEU A 32 -7.18 9.17 -0.10
CA LEU A 32 -6.77 7.79 -0.34
C LEU A 32 -7.21 7.27 -1.72
N PHE A 33 -8.40 7.68 -2.19
CA PHE A 33 -8.86 7.36 -3.54
C PHE A 33 -7.97 8.02 -4.59
N ASN A 34 -7.62 9.29 -4.43
CA ASN A 34 -6.70 9.98 -5.33
C ASN A 34 -5.31 9.32 -5.35
N PHE A 35 -4.83 8.84 -4.19
CA PHE A 35 -3.59 8.05 -4.14
C PHE A 35 -3.70 6.75 -4.96
N GLN A 36 -4.81 6.02 -4.82
CA GLN A 36 -5.05 4.80 -5.60
C GLN A 36 -5.11 5.09 -7.11
N THR A 37 -5.82 6.15 -7.52
CA THR A 37 -5.89 6.57 -8.92
C THR A 37 -4.52 6.91 -9.46
N LEU A 38 -3.74 7.72 -8.73
CA LEU A 38 -2.37 8.09 -9.14
C LEU A 38 -1.49 6.85 -9.34
N VAL A 39 -1.51 5.91 -8.40
CA VAL A 39 -0.70 4.68 -8.50
C VAL A 39 -1.17 3.80 -9.66
N ALA A 40 -2.48 3.66 -9.87
CA ALA A 40 -3.05 2.90 -10.98
C ALA A 40 -2.65 3.51 -12.34
N GLU A 41 -2.73 4.82 -12.47
CA GLU A 41 -2.32 5.54 -13.69
C GLU A 41 -0.82 5.41 -13.98
N LEU A 42 0.02 5.54 -12.94
CA LEU A 42 1.49 5.43 -13.10
C LEU A 42 1.95 4.00 -13.43
N THR A 43 1.29 2.99 -12.88
CA THR A 43 1.66 1.58 -13.09
C THR A 43 0.95 0.95 -14.30
N GLY A 44 -0.11 1.59 -14.80
CA GLY A 44 -0.98 1.02 -15.84
C GLY A 44 -1.78 -0.21 -15.37
N LEU A 45 -1.88 -0.43 -14.05
CA LEU A 45 -2.62 -1.54 -13.47
C LEU A 45 -4.08 -1.15 -13.16
N PRO A 46 -5.03 -2.09 -13.23
CA PRO A 46 -6.46 -1.78 -13.06
C PRO A 46 -6.84 -1.41 -11.62
N VAL A 47 -6.05 -1.79 -10.62
CA VAL A 47 -6.34 -1.59 -9.19
C VAL A 47 -5.05 -1.34 -8.42
N ALA A 48 -5.10 -0.42 -7.45
CA ALA A 48 -4.06 -0.16 -6.47
C ALA A 48 -4.63 -0.18 -5.05
N SER A 49 -3.82 -0.54 -4.05
CA SER A 49 -4.24 -0.47 -2.63
C SER A 49 -4.06 0.95 -2.05
N ALA A 50 -4.59 1.17 -0.85
CA ALA A 50 -4.49 2.44 -0.12
C ALA A 50 -3.12 2.69 0.57
N SER A 51 -2.08 1.93 0.21
CA SER A 51 -0.69 1.88 0.74
C SER A 51 -0.30 0.50 1.29
N LEU A 52 1.01 0.31 1.48
CA LEU A 52 1.66 -0.76 2.24
C LEU A 52 2.77 -0.13 3.10
N LEU A 53 3.37 -0.90 4.01
CA LEU A 53 4.34 -0.39 4.99
C LEU A 53 5.63 0.11 4.32
N ASP A 54 6.21 -0.70 3.44
CA ASP A 54 7.42 -0.38 2.70
C ASP A 54 7.51 -1.23 1.41
N GLU A 55 8.50 -0.95 0.57
CA GLU A 55 8.73 -1.69 -0.69
C GLU A 55 9.01 -3.18 -0.44
N ALA A 56 9.83 -3.49 0.55
CA ALA A 56 10.28 -4.85 0.81
C ALA A 56 9.12 -5.78 1.21
N THR A 57 8.26 -5.31 2.11
CA THR A 57 7.03 -5.98 2.51
C THR A 57 6.00 -5.99 1.38
N ALA A 58 5.94 -4.96 0.54
CA ALA A 58 5.08 -4.97 -0.64
C ALA A 58 5.45 -6.07 -1.64
N VAL A 59 6.75 -6.28 -1.89
CA VAL A 59 7.22 -7.39 -2.72
C VAL A 59 6.89 -8.73 -2.08
N ALA A 60 7.06 -8.88 -0.76
CA ALA A 60 6.71 -10.10 -0.06
C ALA A 60 5.19 -10.42 -0.13
N GLU A 61 4.31 -9.43 0.00
CA GLU A 61 2.87 -9.61 -0.18
C GLU A 61 2.52 -9.97 -1.64
N ALA A 62 3.21 -9.37 -2.62
CA ALA A 62 3.04 -9.72 -4.03
C ALA A 62 3.39 -11.21 -4.29
N VAL A 63 4.47 -11.70 -3.68
CA VAL A 63 4.82 -13.13 -3.69
C VAL A 63 3.71 -13.97 -3.06
N GLY A 64 3.19 -13.56 -1.89
CA GLY A 64 2.09 -14.25 -1.22
C GLY A 64 0.82 -14.33 -2.07
N ILE A 65 0.47 -13.24 -2.77
CA ILE A 65 -0.67 -13.21 -3.72
C ILE A 65 -0.42 -14.19 -4.88
N ALA A 66 0.78 -14.20 -5.46
CA ALA A 66 1.11 -15.08 -6.58
C ALA A 66 1.04 -16.57 -6.20
N LEU A 67 1.56 -16.94 -5.02
CA LEU A 67 1.49 -18.31 -4.50
C LEU A 67 0.04 -18.76 -4.27
N ARG A 68 -0.77 -17.91 -3.61
CA ARG A 68 -2.19 -18.18 -3.34
C ARG A 68 -3.00 -18.27 -4.64
N HIS A 69 -2.71 -17.43 -5.62
CA HIS A 69 -3.35 -17.49 -6.93
C HIS A 69 -3.13 -18.86 -7.61
N HIS A 70 -1.95 -19.46 -7.43
CA HIS A 70 -1.62 -20.79 -7.93
C HIS A 70 -1.99 -21.94 -6.97
N ARG A 71 -2.68 -21.67 -5.86
CA ARG A 71 -3.07 -22.65 -4.83
C ARG A 71 -1.89 -23.51 -4.36
N ASP A 72 -0.73 -22.89 -4.20
CA ASP A 72 0.50 -23.51 -3.72
C ASP A 72 1.04 -24.65 -4.62
N LYS A 73 0.50 -24.82 -5.84
CA LYS A 73 1.01 -25.78 -6.83
C LYS A 73 2.34 -25.35 -7.43
N ARG A 74 2.63 -24.04 -7.38
CA ARG A 74 3.90 -23.44 -7.80
C ARG A 74 4.50 -22.74 -6.59
N THR A 75 5.58 -23.29 -6.06
CA THR A 75 6.24 -22.80 -4.83
C THR A 75 7.56 -22.08 -5.09
N LYS A 76 8.06 -22.11 -6.34
CA LYS A 76 9.29 -21.44 -6.72
C LYS A 76 8.99 -20.05 -7.26
N VAL A 77 9.67 -19.05 -6.71
CA VAL A 77 9.59 -17.65 -7.11
C VAL A 77 10.94 -17.22 -7.63
N ALA A 78 10.96 -16.54 -8.78
CA ALA A 78 12.18 -15.96 -9.35
C ALA A 78 12.14 -14.44 -9.20
N LEU A 79 13.21 -13.86 -8.68
CA LEU A 79 13.43 -12.41 -8.65
C LEU A 79 14.40 -12.07 -9.77
N ALA A 80 13.97 -11.20 -10.69
CA ALA A 80 14.77 -10.78 -11.82
C ALA A 80 15.59 -9.53 -11.49
N GLY A 81 16.78 -9.42 -12.08
CA GLY A 81 17.66 -8.25 -11.93
C GLY A 81 18.37 -8.19 -10.59
N THR A 82 18.64 -6.97 -10.13
CA THR A 82 19.35 -6.68 -8.88
C THR A 82 18.46 -5.83 -7.95
N PRO A 83 17.44 -6.42 -7.31
CA PRO A 83 16.64 -5.73 -6.31
C PRO A 83 17.50 -5.29 -5.12
N HIS A 84 17.02 -4.31 -4.35
CA HIS A 84 17.72 -3.82 -3.17
C HIS A 84 18.00 -4.96 -2.16
N PRO A 85 19.17 -4.99 -1.51
CA PRO A 85 19.53 -6.05 -0.55
C PRO A 85 18.48 -6.24 0.55
N GLN A 86 17.95 -5.15 1.10
CA GLN A 86 16.88 -5.18 2.11
C GLN A 86 15.61 -5.89 1.64
N THR A 87 15.26 -5.73 0.35
CA THR A 87 14.09 -6.38 -0.26
C THR A 87 14.34 -7.88 -0.38
N LEU A 88 15.55 -8.29 -0.75
CA LEU A 88 15.92 -9.70 -0.81
C LEU A 88 15.86 -10.37 0.56
N ASP A 89 16.36 -9.70 1.60
CA ASP A 89 16.38 -10.24 2.95
C ASP A 89 14.95 -10.44 3.47
N VAL A 90 14.08 -9.43 3.37
CA VAL A 90 12.68 -9.53 3.80
C VAL A 90 11.92 -10.61 3.04
N VAL A 91 12.10 -10.70 1.71
CA VAL A 91 11.44 -11.73 0.89
C VAL A 91 11.93 -13.13 1.28
N ARG A 92 13.23 -13.32 1.52
CA ARG A 92 13.79 -14.60 1.98
C ARG A 92 13.22 -14.98 3.35
N THR A 93 13.22 -14.06 4.32
CA THR A 93 12.66 -14.30 5.65
C THR A 93 11.17 -14.62 5.61
N ARG A 94 10.41 -14.03 4.69
CA ARG A 94 8.97 -14.35 4.50
C ARG A 94 8.72 -15.67 3.76
N ALA A 95 9.73 -16.22 3.09
CA ALA A 95 9.63 -17.45 2.30
C ALA A 95 10.11 -18.71 3.05
N GLU A 96 10.78 -18.55 4.20
CA GLU A 96 11.03 -19.62 5.18
C GLU A 96 9.71 -20.13 5.79
#